data_AF-A0A9X1MGS7-F1
#
_entry.id   AF-A0A9X1MGS7-F1
#
_cell.length_a   1.000
_cell.length_b   1.000
_cell.length_c   1.000
_cell.angle_alpha   90.00
_cell.angle_beta   90.00
_cell.angle_gamma   90.00
#
_symmetry.space_group_name_H-M   'P 1'
#
loop_
_entity.id
_entity.type
_entity.pdbx_description
1 polymer ?
#
loop_
_entity_poly.entity_id
_entity_poly.type
_entity_poly.pdbx_seq_one_letter_code
_entity_poly.pdbx_strand_id
1 'polypeptide(L)'
;MGTYNAVSRKSSAIDFFSPPAGVVLSGNRWLHASRVQTAQTMPVLSPGEVYVTRRGTAYHTGWCQVVQRTWEFNRPALMVSGEKGNRRLCRSCAEDSRGM
;
A
#
# COMPACT_ATOMS: atom_id res chain seq x y z
N MET A 1 -23.95 47.69 -19.23
CA MET A 1 -23.62 46.62 -18.25
C MET A 1 -22.85 45.53 -18.98
N GLY A 2 -21.78 45.04 -18.36
CA GLY A 2 -20.52 44.66 -19.01
C GLY A 2 -20.49 43.34 -19.79
N THR A 3 -19.70 43.36 -20.86
CA THR A 3 -19.24 42.22 -21.65
C THR A 3 -17.93 41.69 -21.04
N TYR A 4 -17.88 40.40 -20.68
CA TYR A 4 -16.65 39.78 -20.21
C TYR A 4 -15.81 39.32 -21.40
N ASN A 5 -14.55 39.80 -21.41
CA ASN A 5 -13.54 39.53 -22.42
C ASN A 5 -13.07 38.06 -22.36
N ALA A 6 -13.06 37.41 -23.53
CA ALA A 6 -12.44 36.11 -23.74
C ALA A 6 -10.92 36.23 -23.74
N VAL A 7 -10.23 35.61 -22.78
CA VAL A 7 -8.76 35.53 -22.76
C VAL A 7 -8.33 34.17 -23.29
N SER A 8 -7.97 34.14 -24.58
CA SER A 8 -7.20 33.08 -25.20
C SER A 8 -5.83 32.97 -24.53
N ARG A 9 -5.55 31.87 -23.83
CA ARG A 9 -4.19 31.54 -23.40
C ARG A 9 -3.50 30.73 -24.50
N LYS A 10 -2.52 31.41 -25.07
CA LYS A 10 -1.56 30.97 -26.08
C LYS A 10 -0.71 29.84 -25.45
N SER A 11 -0.73 28.68 -26.08
CA SER A 11 0.20 27.59 -25.80
C SER A 11 1.60 28.01 -26.21
N SER A 12 2.55 27.97 -25.27
CA SER A 12 3.97 28.00 -25.59
C SER A 12 4.63 26.77 -24.98
N ALA A 13 5.11 25.92 -25.89
CA ALA A 13 5.94 24.77 -25.63
C ALA A 13 7.20 25.17 -24.86
N ILE A 14 7.62 24.31 -23.94
CA ILE A 14 9.00 24.23 -23.47
C ILE A 14 9.36 22.75 -23.28
N ASP A 15 9.87 22.17 -24.37
CA ASP A 15 10.71 20.99 -24.33
C ASP A 15 12.15 21.40 -24.02
N PHE A 16 12.86 20.48 -23.37
CA PHE A 16 14.30 20.44 -23.11
C PHE A 16 14.90 21.42 -22.10
N PHE A 17 15.33 20.90 -20.94
CA PHE A 17 16.75 20.89 -20.55
C PHE A 17 17.01 19.77 -19.52
N SER A 18 17.96 18.91 -19.87
CA SER A 18 18.60 17.89 -19.00
C SER A 18 19.22 18.55 -17.76
N PRO A 19 19.08 18.00 -16.54
CA PRO A 19 19.75 18.56 -15.36
C PRO A 19 21.21 18.06 -15.28
N PRO A 20 22.22 18.94 -15.03
CA PRO A 20 23.54 18.48 -14.66
C PRO A 20 23.54 17.92 -13.23
N ALA A 21 24.30 16.84 -13.05
CA ALA A 21 24.49 16.12 -11.79
C ALA A 21 24.87 17.07 -10.65
N GLY A 22 24.04 17.09 -9.60
CA GLY A 22 24.27 17.91 -8.41
C GLY A 22 23.00 18.23 -7.63
N VAL A 23 22.11 17.25 -7.42
CA VAL A 23 20.92 17.47 -6.59
C VAL A 23 21.29 17.26 -5.13
N VAL A 24 21.61 18.34 -4.43
CA VAL A 24 21.38 18.43 -2.99
C VAL A 24 19.87 18.35 -2.80
N LEU A 25 19.36 17.22 -2.31
CA LEU A 25 17.93 17.04 -1.98
C LEU A 25 17.60 17.83 -0.70
N SER A 26 17.62 19.16 -0.76
CA SER A 26 16.83 20.02 0.13
C SER A 26 15.42 20.11 -0.45
N GLY A 27 14.66 19.03 -0.30
CA GLY A 27 13.29 18.96 -0.76
C GLY A 27 12.46 18.24 0.28
N ASN A 28 11.84 19.02 1.18
CA ASN A 28 10.82 18.56 2.12
C ASN A 28 9.54 18.18 1.34
N ARG A 29 9.63 17.17 0.47
CA ARG A 29 8.49 16.64 -0.25
C ARG A 29 7.81 15.63 0.66
N TRP A 30 6.88 16.11 1.47
CA TRP A 30 5.90 15.28 2.15
C TRP A 30 5.14 14.47 1.08
N LEU A 31 5.58 13.23 0.86
CA LEU A 31 4.83 12.27 0.06
C LEU A 31 3.69 11.77 0.93
N HIS A 32 2.44 12.06 0.53
CA HIS A 32 1.28 11.42 1.14
C HIS A 32 1.45 9.89 1.08
N ALA A 33 1.35 9.22 2.23
CA ALA A 33 1.52 7.77 2.38
C ALA A 33 0.65 6.93 1.43
N SER A 34 -0.40 7.52 0.87
CA SER A 34 -1.29 6.94 -0.14
C SER A 34 -0.61 6.69 -1.50
N ARG A 35 0.53 7.31 -1.80
CA ARG A 35 1.18 7.23 -3.13
C ARG A 35 2.17 6.07 -3.29
N VAL A 36 2.51 5.34 -2.22
CA VAL A 36 3.67 4.42 -2.26
C VAL A 36 3.30 2.93 -2.19
N GLN A 37 2.04 2.54 -1.94
CA GLN A 37 1.69 1.11 -1.93
C GLN A 37 0.37 0.80 -2.66
N THR A 38 0.34 1.02 -3.97
CA THR A 38 -0.41 0.15 -4.89
C THR A 38 0.44 -1.08 -5.18
N ALA A 39 0.78 -1.89 -4.17
CA ALA A 39 1.33 -3.21 -4.42
C ALA A 39 0.20 -4.01 -5.08
N GLN A 40 0.15 -4.05 -6.43
CA GLN A 40 -0.90 -4.75 -7.17
C GLN A 40 -0.84 -6.27 -6.94
N THR A 41 0.34 -6.76 -6.56
CA THR A 41 0.66 -8.16 -6.34
C THR A 41 0.35 -8.62 -4.93
N MET A 42 -0.23 -9.82 -4.84
CA MET A 42 -0.49 -10.52 -3.59
C MET A 42 0.82 -10.67 -2.80
N PRO A 43 0.89 -10.25 -1.53
CA PRO A 43 2.06 -10.48 -0.70
C PRO A 43 2.25 -11.98 -0.53
N VAL A 44 3.46 -12.49 -0.77
CA VAL A 44 3.81 -13.90 -0.59
C VAL A 44 4.51 -14.03 0.76
N LEU A 45 4.14 -15.03 1.57
CA LEU A 45 4.81 -15.31 2.83
C LEU A 45 6.13 -16.05 2.58
N SER A 46 7.19 -15.58 3.23
CA SER A 46 8.44 -16.33 3.41
C SER A 46 8.33 -17.30 4.60
N PRO A 47 9.24 -18.26 4.75
CA PRO A 47 9.23 -19.19 5.87
C PRO A 47 9.30 -18.45 7.21
N GLY A 48 8.31 -18.67 8.07
CA GLY A 48 8.19 -18.01 9.37
C GLY A 48 7.41 -16.70 9.36
N GLU A 49 7.03 -16.19 8.18
CA GLU A 49 6.16 -15.01 8.07
C GLU A 49 4.68 -15.39 8.20
N VAL A 50 3.90 -14.45 8.73
CA VAL A 50 2.45 -14.56 8.89
C VAL A 50 1.77 -13.29 8.41
N TYR A 51 0.53 -13.40 7.92
CA TYR A 51 -0.29 -12.23 7.70
C TYR A 51 -0.87 -11.74 9.01
N VAL A 52 -0.86 -10.43 9.20
CA VAL A 52 -1.49 -9.74 10.33
C VAL A 52 -2.31 -8.58 9.80
N THR A 53 -3.45 -8.33 10.44
CA THR A 53 -4.23 -7.13 10.13
C THR A 53 -3.86 -6.02 11.11
N ARG A 54 -3.80 -4.78 10.63
CA ARG A 54 -3.28 -3.62 11.38
C ARG A 54 -3.94 -3.39 12.74
N ARG A 55 -5.22 -3.76 12.88
CA ARG A 55 -5.98 -3.68 14.14
C ARG A 55 -6.40 -5.04 14.69
N GLY A 56 -5.98 -6.12 14.04
CA GLY A 56 -6.36 -7.47 14.47
C GLY A 56 -5.48 -7.98 15.60
N THR A 57 -6.10 -8.75 16.48
CA THR A 57 -5.40 -9.55 17.50
C THR A 57 -5.06 -10.96 17.00
N ALA A 58 -5.37 -11.26 15.73
CA ALA A 58 -5.13 -12.54 15.11
C ALA A 58 -4.01 -12.47 14.07
N TYR A 59 -3.22 -13.54 13.99
CA TYR A 59 -2.31 -13.80 12.89
C TYR A 59 -2.83 -14.94 12.02
N HIS A 60 -2.46 -14.92 10.75
CA HIS A 60 -2.91 -15.87 9.74
C HIS A 60 -1.69 -16.50 9.06
N THR A 61 -1.56 -17.82 9.14
CA THR A 61 -0.44 -18.59 8.58
C THR A 61 -0.59 -18.87 7.09
N GLY A 62 -1.74 -18.54 6.51
CA GLY A 62 -2.05 -18.79 5.10
C GLY A 62 -3.13 -17.86 4.58
N TRP A 63 -3.50 -18.07 3.32
CA TRP A 63 -4.47 -17.25 2.61
C TRP A 63 -5.92 -17.65 2.96
N CYS A 64 -6.39 -17.25 4.15
CA CYS A 64 -7.76 -17.54 4.58
C CYS A 64 -8.75 -16.44 4.14
N GLN A 65 -10.05 -16.69 4.30
CA GLN A 65 -11.11 -15.75 3.91
C GLN A 65 -10.95 -14.35 4.53
N VAL A 66 -10.42 -14.24 5.74
CA VAL A 66 -10.16 -12.95 6.40
C VAL A 66 -9.05 -12.18 5.68
N VAL A 67 -7.97 -12.86 5.31
CA VAL A 67 -6.86 -12.28 4.54
C VAL A 67 -7.35 -11.84 3.17
N GLN A 68 -8.10 -12.70 2.47
CA GLN A 68 -8.70 -12.36 1.18
C GLN A 68 -9.61 -11.14 1.26
N ARG A 69 -10.56 -11.11 2.21
CA ARG A 69 -11.45 -9.96 2.39
C ARG A 69 -10.68 -8.70 2.75
N THR A 70 -9.68 -8.80 3.62
CA THR A 70 -8.85 -7.64 3.97
C THR A 70 -8.09 -7.15 2.74
N TRP A 71 -7.60 -8.05 1.90
CA TRP A 71 -6.95 -7.70 0.64
C TRP A 71 -7.90 -7.05 -0.37
N GLU A 72 -9.13 -7.53 -0.52
CA GLU A 72 -10.08 -6.97 -1.49
C GLU A 72 -10.62 -5.60 -1.05
N PHE A 73 -10.93 -5.44 0.24
CA PHE A 73 -11.63 -4.27 0.76
C PHE A 73 -10.73 -3.27 1.49
N ASN A 74 -9.57 -3.69 2.00
CA ASN A 74 -8.68 -2.85 2.82
C ASN A 74 -7.20 -3.30 2.76
N ARG A 75 -6.62 -3.34 1.55
CA ARG A 75 -5.20 -3.68 1.30
C ARG A 75 -4.21 -3.06 2.30
N PRO A 76 -4.27 -1.74 2.61
CA PRO A 76 -3.29 -1.14 3.52
C PRO A 76 -3.43 -1.58 4.98
N ALA A 77 -4.50 -2.31 5.34
CA ALA A 77 -4.64 -2.93 6.64
C ALA A 77 -4.04 -4.33 6.71
N LEU A 78 -3.69 -4.97 5.58
CA LEU A 78 -3.02 -6.26 5.55
C LEU A 78 -1.50 -6.05 5.56
N MET A 79 -0.81 -6.71 6.49
CA MET A 79 0.64 -6.63 6.63
C MET A 79 1.21 -8.05 6.75
N VAL A 80 2.44 -8.23 6.28
CA VAL A 80 3.22 -9.45 6.52
C VAL A 80 4.19 -9.16 7.67
N SER A 81 4.30 -10.09 8.61
CA SER A 81 5.18 -9.98 9.77
C SER A 81 5.85 -11.31 10.05
N GLY A 82 7.16 -11.29 10.28
CA GLY A 82 7.93 -12.46 10.75
C GLY A 82 7.69 -12.81 12.22
N GLU A 83 6.97 -11.94 12.95
CA GLU A 83 6.71 -12.10 14.38
C GLU A 83 5.22 -12.23 14.67
N LYS A 84 4.85 -13.35 15.30
CA LYS A 84 3.47 -13.58 15.75
C LYS A 84 3.08 -12.55 16.82
N GLY A 85 4.03 -12.12 17.65
CA GLY A 85 3.76 -11.32 18.84
C GLY A 85 2.82 -12.05 19.80
N ASN A 86 2.08 -11.31 20.64
CA ASN A 86 1.04 -11.86 21.53
C ASN A 86 -0.32 -12.00 20.81
N ARG A 87 -0.29 -12.35 19.52
CA ARG A 87 -1.50 -12.51 18.69
C ARG A 87 -1.94 -13.97 18.71
N ARG A 88 -3.24 -14.20 18.58
CA ARG A 88 -3.82 -15.55 18.50
C ARG A 88 -3.86 -16.05 17.06
N LEU A 89 -3.80 -17.37 16.86
CA LEU A 89 -4.01 -17.93 15.53
C LEU A 89 -5.47 -17.70 15.11
N CYS A 90 -5.67 -17.27 13.87
CA CYS A 90 -7.01 -17.16 13.30
C CYS A 90 -7.73 -18.52 13.35
N ARG A 91 -9.01 -18.53 13.74
CA ARG A 91 -9.80 -19.76 13.86
C ARG A 91 -9.83 -20.56 12.55
N SER A 92 -10.08 -19.90 11.42
CA SER A 92 -10.10 -20.56 10.11
C SER A 92 -8.74 -21.16 9.75
N CYS A 93 -7.63 -20.50 10.08
CA CYS A 93 -6.29 -21.05 9.88
C CYS A 93 -5.99 -22.20 10.85
N ALA A 94 -6.52 -22.15 12.07
CA ALA A 94 -6.37 -23.21 13.07
C ALA A 94 -7.14 -24.48 12.69
N GLU A 95 -8.33 -24.33 12.10
CA GLU A 95 -9.13 -25.45 11.58
C GLU A 95 -8.48 -26.08 10.34
N ASP A 96 -8.00 -25.26 9.41
CA ASP A 96 -7.23 -25.71 8.24
C ASP A 96 -5.97 -26.49 8.63
N SER A 97 -5.22 -25.99 9.63
CA SER A 97 -4.02 -26.65 10.14
C SER A 97 -4.29 -27.96 10.90
N ARG A 98 -5.54 -28.25 11.26
CA ARG A 98 -5.96 -29.48 11.96
C ARG A 98 -6.56 -30.54 11.04
N GLY A 99 -6.93 -30.14 9.83
CA GLY A 99 -7.53 -31.02 8.82
C GLY A 99 -6.51 -31.75 7.94
N MET A 100 -5.21 -31.51 8.16
CA MET A 100 -4.08 -32.21 7.54
C MET A 100 -3.37 -33.07 8.60
#